data_AF-A0A1W9GH90-F1
#
_entry.id   AF-A0A1W9GH90-F1
#
_cell.length_a   1.000
_cell.length_b   1.000
_cell.length_c   1.000
_cell.angle_alpha   90.00
_cell.angle_beta   90.00
_cell.angle_gamma   90.00
#
_symmetry.space_group_name_H-M   'P 1'
#
loop_
_entity.id
_entity.type
_entity.pdbx_description
1 polymer ?
#
loop_
_entity_poly.entity_id
_entity_poly.type
_entity_poly.pdbx_seq_one_letter_code
_entity_poly.pdbx_strand_id
1 'polypeptide(L)'
;MQEALATVTDLATLMKKSFADESPELAQAELLLQMASAWARSYAQRVWPTTEHIPATKRDTVVGIILAGVRRELQNPKRVTSETYGPNSAAYSPCPPGFFTPEEIAYLQRCSVTGNWWVQSTYRDDPEESIGYVWATDFKAPIPMYAPGDPGYGSAYYR
;
A
#
# COMPACT_ATOMS: atom_id res chain seq x y z
N MET A 1 -19.38 -6.46 2.72
CA MET A 1 -18.06 -7.10 2.89
C MET A 1 -17.28 -6.87 1.60
N GLN A 2 -16.07 -6.32 1.65
CA GLN A 2 -15.29 -6.07 0.42
C GLN A 2 -14.67 -7.38 -0.06
N GLU A 3 -14.65 -7.60 -1.38
CA GLU A 3 -14.10 -8.79 -2.01
C GLU A 3 -12.59 -8.92 -1.75
N ALA A 4 -12.07 -10.15 -1.71
CA ALA A 4 -10.63 -10.39 -1.65
C ALA A 4 -9.99 -10.02 -2.99
N LEU A 5 -8.78 -9.46 -2.97
CA LEU A 5 -8.05 -9.07 -4.18
C LEU A 5 -7.34 -10.25 -4.88
N ALA A 6 -7.32 -11.42 -4.25
CA ALA A 6 -6.78 -12.65 -4.77
C ALA A 6 -7.72 -13.81 -4.43
N THR A 7 -7.77 -14.82 -5.31
CA THR A 7 -8.71 -15.94 -5.16
C THR A 7 -8.09 -17.10 -4.39
N VAL A 8 -8.94 -17.93 -3.78
CA VAL A 8 -8.51 -19.18 -3.12
C VAL A 8 -7.89 -20.14 -4.15
N THR A 9 -8.38 -20.14 -5.39
CA THR A 9 -7.82 -20.92 -6.50
C THR A 9 -6.38 -20.53 -6.84
N ASP A 10 -6.07 -19.23 -6.83
CA ASP A 10 -4.70 -18.74 -7.05
C ASP A 10 -3.79 -19.19 -5.90
N LEU A 11 -4.27 -19.11 -4.66
CA LEU A 11 -3.54 -19.57 -3.48
C LEU A 11 -3.28 -21.08 -3.50
N ALA A 12 -4.30 -21.88 -3.85
CA ALA A 12 -4.19 -23.33 -4.02
C ALA A 12 -3.13 -23.70 -5.05
N THR A 13 -3.14 -22.99 -6.19
CA THR A 13 -2.15 -23.16 -7.27
C THR A 13 -0.75 -22.80 -6.79
N LEU A 14 -0.59 -21.68 -6.08
CA LEU A 14 0.69 -21.21 -5.54
C LEU A 14 1.25 -22.15 -4.46
N MET A 15 0.40 -22.75 -3.64
CA MET A 15 0.78 -23.71 -2.59
C MET A 15 0.92 -25.15 -3.11
N LYS A 16 0.51 -25.43 -4.36
CA LYS A 16 0.40 -26.78 -4.93
C LYS A 16 -0.42 -27.72 -4.02
N LYS A 17 -1.47 -27.18 -3.38
CA LYS A 17 -2.35 -27.92 -2.46
C LYS A 17 -3.80 -27.69 -2.90
N SER A 18 -4.60 -28.75 -2.90
CA SER A 18 -6.05 -28.65 -3.04
C SER A 18 -6.68 -28.41 -1.67
N PHE A 19 -7.51 -27.38 -1.55
CA PHE A 19 -8.42 -27.24 -0.41
C PHE A 19 -9.67 -28.04 -0.72
N ALA A 20 -10.10 -28.89 0.20
CA ALA A 20 -11.39 -29.58 0.08
C ALA A 20 -12.52 -28.58 0.38
N ASP A 21 -13.64 -28.74 -0.32
CA ASP A 21 -14.84 -27.94 -0.08
C ASP A 21 -15.29 -28.09 1.38
N GLU A 22 -15.69 -26.97 1.99
CA GLU A 22 -16.10 -26.86 3.40
C GLU A 22 -15.04 -27.26 4.44
N SER A 23 -13.77 -27.40 4.05
CA SER A 23 -12.71 -27.67 5.01
C SER A 23 -12.40 -26.46 5.91
N PRO A 24 -12.00 -26.67 7.17
CA PRO A 24 -11.59 -25.59 8.06
C PRO A 24 -10.37 -24.81 7.52
N GLU A 25 -9.52 -25.48 6.73
CA GLU A 25 -8.40 -24.86 6.05
C GLU A 25 -8.83 -23.86 4.97
N LEU A 26 -9.91 -24.17 4.24
CA LEU A 26 -10.49 -23.27 3.24
C LEU A 26 -11.04 -22.01 3.91
N ALA A 27 -11.84 -22.17 4.96
CA ALA A 27 -12.38 -21.04 5.71
C ALA A 27 -11.27 -20.15 6.30
N GLN A 28 -10.19 -20.77 6.78
CA GLN A 28 -9.01 -20.04 7.24
C GLN A 28 -8.32 -19.28 6.11
N ALA A 29 -8.12 -19.91 4.95
CA ALA A 29 -7.50 -19.29 3.78
C ALA A 29 -8.30 -18.08 3.27
N GLU A 30 -9.63 -18.19 3.20
CA GLU A 30 -10.51 -17.09 2.81
C GLU A 30 -10.42 -15.90 3.77
N LEU A 31 -10.45 -16.16 5.08
CA LEU A 31 -10.32 -15.12 6.09
C LEU A 31 -8.98 -14.40 5.97
N LEU A 32 -7.88 -15.14 5.80
CA LEU A 32 -6.55 -14.56 5.65
C LEU A 32 -6.43 -13.73 4.36
N LEU A 33 -7.01 -14.19 3.25
CA LEU A 33 -7.05 -13.43 1.99
C LEU A 33 -7.83 -12.13 2.14
N GLN A 34 -8.96 -12.14 2.85
CA GLN A 34 -9.72 -10.93 3.13
C GLN A 34 -8.95 -9.95 4.01
N MET A 35 -8.30 -10.44 5.07
CA MET A 35 -7.49 -9.61 5.98
C MET A 35 -6.27 -9.02 5.26
N ALA A 36 -5.52 -9.83 4.51
CA ALA A 36 -4.37 -9.38 3.73
C ALA A 36 -4.79 -8.35 2.67
N SER A 37 -5.93 -8.56 2.00
CA SER A 37 -6.48 -7.58 1.03
C SER A 37 -6.87 -6.26 1.70
N ALA A 38 -7.48 -6.31 2.89
CA ALA A 38 -7.82 -5.10 3.66
C ALA A 38 -6.57 -4.33 4.07
N TRP A 39 -5.51 -5.02 4.51
CA TRP A 39 -4.25 -4.38 4.86
C TRP A 39 -3.53 -3.81 3.64
N ALA A 40 -3.53 -4.52 2.52
CA ALA A 40 -2.95 -4.02 1.27
C ALA A 40 -3.60 -2.70 0.83
N ARG A 41 -4.94 -2.59 0.93
CA ARG A 41 -5.68 -1.33 0.67
C ARG A 41 -5.29 -0.22 1.64
N SER A 42 -5.11 -0.56 2.92
CA SER A 42 -4.69 0.40 3.95
C SER A 42 -3.29 0.95 3.65
N TYR A 43 -2.32 0.09 3.33
CA TYR A 43 -0.95 0.52 2.99
C TYR A 43 -0.89 1.30 1.68
N ALA A 44 -1.69 0.92 0.69
CA ALA A 44 -1.79 1.63 -0.58
C ALA A 44 -2.61 2.92 -0.50
N GLN A 45 -3.27 3.19 0.63
CA GLN A 45 -4.19 4.33 0.82
C GLN A 45 -5.19 4.49 -0.34
N ARG A 46 -5.61 3.37 -0.92
CA ARG A 46 -6.44 3.34 -2.13
C ARG A 46 -7.53 2.30 -1.99
N VAL A 47 -8.73 2.69 -2.38
CA VAL A 47 -9.86 1.78 -2.46
C VAL A 47 -9.74 1.00 -3.77
N TRP A 48 -9.47 -0.29 -3.66
CA TRP A 48 -9.59 -1.27 -4.76
C TRP A 48 -10.78 -2.17 -4.47
N PRO A 49 -11.97 -1.88 -5.02
CA PRO A 49 -13.16 -2.70 -4.79
C PRO A 49 -12.92 -4.15 -5.21
N THR A 50 -12.33 -4.34 -6.39
CA THR A 50 -11.93 -5.65 -6.94
C THR A 50 -10.53 -5.56 -7.55
N THR A 51 -9.95 -6.71 -7.89
CA THR A 51 -8.63 -6.83 -8.52
C THR A 51 -8.53 -6.06 -9.84
N GLU A 52 -9.63 -5.91 -10.57
CA GLU A 52 -9.69 -5.18 -11.83
C GLU A 52 -9.41 -3.68 -11.67
N HIS A 53 -9.73 -3.12 -10.50
CA HIS A 53 -9.51 -1.71 -10.18
C HIS A 53 -8.04 -1.39 -9.84
N ILE A 54 -7.19 -2.42 -9.72
CA ILE A 54 -5.75 -2.24 -9.62
C ILE A 54 -5.22 -1.96 -11.04
N PRO A 55 -4.38 -0.92 -11.22
CA PRO A 55 -3.73 -0.66 -12.51
C PRO A 55 -3.03 -1.92 -13.05
N ALA A 56 -3.23 -2.23 -14.32
CA ALA A 56 -2.73 -3.47 -14.94
C ALA A 56 -1.22 -3.66 -14.73
N THR A 57 -0.43 -2.59 -14.78
CA THR A 57 1.03 -2.61 -14.56
C THR A 57 1.45 -3.01 -13.15
N LYS A 58 0.55 -2.91 -12.17
CA LYS A 58 0.82 -3.22 -10.76
C LYS A 58 0.03 -4.43 -10.25
N ARG A 59 -0.98 -4.89 -11.01
CA ARG A 59 -1.95 -5.91 -10.62
C ARG A 59 -1.25 -7.21 -10.19
N ASP A 60 -0.41 -7.75 -11.05
CA ASP A 60 0.25 -9.05 -10.81
C ASP A 60 1.15 -9.00 -9.57
N THR A 61 1.86 -7.89 -9.38
CA THR A 61 2.72 -7.70 -8.19
C THR A 61 1.90 -7.58 -6.92
N VAL A 62 0.80 -6.81 -6.92
CA VAL A 62 -0.06 -6.66 -5.74
C VAL A 62 -0.71 -7.99 -5.38
N VAL A 63 -1.23 -8.73 -6.36
CA VAL A 63 -1.79 -10.08 -6.15
C VAL A 63 -0.72 -11.02 -5.61
N GLY A 64 0.48 -11.02 -6.20
CA GLY A 64 1.60 -11.83 -5.74
C GLY A 64 2.02 -11.54 -4.29
N ILE A 65 2.05 -10.27 -3.90
CA ILE A 65 2.35 -9.85 -2.51
C ILE A 65 1.30 -10.41 -1.54
N ILE A 66 0.01 -10.31 -1.89
CA ILE A 66 -1.08 -10.82 -1.06
C ILE A 66 -0.97 -12.34 -0.91
N LEU A 67 -0.78 -13.06 -2.01
CA LEU A 67 -0.62 -14.52 -2.00
C LEU A 67 0.61 -14.96 -1.22
N ALA A 68 1.74 -14.26 -1.36
CA ALA A 68 2.95 -14.54 -0.61
C ALA A 68 2.77 -14.30 0.90
N GLY A 69 2.10 -13.21 1.27
CA GLY A 69 1.75 -12.89 2.66
C GLY A 69 0.88 -13.97 3.30
N VAL A 70 -0.19 -14.38 2.62
CA VAL A 70 -1.09 -15.42 3.12
C VAL A 70 -0.39 -16.77 3.21
N ARG A 71 0.41 -17.15 2.21
CA ARG A 71 1.21 -18.38 2.25
C ARG A 71 2.13 -18.42 3.48
N ARG A 72 2.83 -17.32 3.80
CA ARG A 72 3.73 -17.25 4.95
C ARG A 72 2.98 -17.50 6.26
N GLU A 73 1.79 -16.93 6.42
CA GLU A 73 1.01 -17.16 7.63
C GLU A 73 0.43 -18.55 7.75
N LEU A 74 0.00 -19.15 6.63
CA LEU A 74 -0.44 -20.54 6.64
C LEU A 74 0.70 -21.51 6.97
N GLN A 75 1.93 -21.21 6.53
CA GLN A 75 3.10 -22.06 6.78
C GLN A 75 3.71 -21.86 8.17
N ASN A 76 3.57 -20.68 8.77
CA ASN A 76 4.17 -20.36 10.07
C ASN A 76 3.20 -19.59 10.99
N PRO A 77 2.12 -20.23 11.47
CA PRO A 77 1.13 -19.57 12.33
C PRO A 77 1.72 -19.13 13.68
N LYS A 78 2.82 -19.78 14.12
CA LYS A 78 3.52 -19.42 15.36
C LYS A 78 4.45 -18.23 15.19
N ARG A 79 4.67 -17.75 13.96
CA ARG A 79 5.53 -16.59 13.64
C ARG A 79 6.94 -16.70 14.24
N VAL A 80 7.50 -17.91 14.22
CA VAL A 80 8.88 -18.17 14.70
C VAL A 80 9.82 -18.16 13.50
N THR A 81 10.81 -17.26 13.48
CA THR A 81 11.72 -17.10 12.33
C THR A 81 13.04 -17.85 12.48
N SER A 82 13.55 -17.96 13.71
CA SER A 82 14.72 -18.76 14.04
C SER A 82 14.59 -19.32 15.45
N GLU A 83 15.12 -20.51 15.65
CA GLU A 83 15.20 -21.17 16.94
C GLU A 83 16.69 -21.42 17.23
N THR A 84 17.24 -20.67 18.18
CA THR A 84 18.62 -20.88 18.63
C THR A 84 18.59 -21.76 19.87
N TYR A 85 19.01 -23.01 19.72
CA TYR A 85 19.14 -23.93 20.84
C TYR A 85 20.43 -23.63 21.62
N GLY A 86 20.28 -23.03 22.79
CA GLY A 86 21.33 -23.00 23.82
C GLY A 86 21.26 -24.24 24.72
N PRO A 87 22.28 -24.48 25.56
CA PRO A 87 22.35 -25.66 26.42
C PRO A 87 21.17 -25.81 27.41
N ASN A 88 20.48 -24.72 27.76
CA ASN A 88 19.34 -24.71 28.71
C ASN A 88 18.10 -23.95 28.21
N SER A 89 18.09 -23.38 27.00
CA SER A 89 16.96 -22.56 26.52
C SER A 89 16.95 -22.39 24.99
N ALA A 90 15.76 -22.23 24.41
CA ALA A 90 15.57 -21.82 23.02
C ALA A 90 15.26 -20.30 22.96
N ALA A 91 15.99 -19.56 22.13
CA ALA A 91 15.67 -18.16 21.83
C ALA A 91 14.97 -18.05 20.46
N TYR A 92 13.86 -17.33 20.42
CA TYR A 92 13.04 -17.13 19.22
C TYR A 92 13.17 -15.69 18.72
N SER A 93 13.52 -15.51 17.44
CA SER A 93 13.49 -14.19 16.82
C SER A 93 12.04 -13.79 16.47
N PRO A 94 11.58 -12.59 16.88
CA PRO A 94 10.23 -12.13 16.58
C PRO A 94 10.05 -11.95 15.07
N CYS A 95 8.95 -12.47 14.52
CA CYS A 95 8.55 -12.17 13.15
C CYS A 95 8.18 -10.68 13.03
N PRO A 96 8.49 -10.01 11.90
CA PRO A 96 8.01 -8.66 11.64
C PRO A 96 6.48 -8.56 11.82
N PRO A 97 5.98 -7.43 12.34
CA PRO A 97 4.56 -7.27 12.60
C PRO A 97 3.76 -7.22 11.29
N GLY A 98 2.96 -8.25 11.05
CA GLY A 98 1.94 -8.25 10.00
C GLY A 98 2.17 -9.30 8.90
N PHE A 99 1.39 -9.22 7.81
CA PHE A 99 1.45 -10.17 6.69
C PHE A 99 2.61 -9.89 5.73
N PHE A 100 3.04 -8.62 5.65
CA PHE A 100 3.91 -8.12 4.59
C PHE A 100 5.31 -7.80 5.10
N THR A 101 6.30 -8.01 4.24
CA THR A 101 7.67 -7.58 4.51
C THR A 101 7.80 -6.05 4.35
N PRO A 102 8.85 -5.43 4.91
CA PRO A 102 9.08 -4.00 4.74
C PRO A 102 9.16 -3.55 3.27
N GLU A 103 9.73 -4.39 2.40
CA GLU A 103 9.86 -4.13 0.96
C GLU A 103 8.49 -4.18 0.26
N GLU A 104 7.66 -5.15 0.61
CA GLU A 104 6.30 -5.28 0.09
C GLU A 104 5.43 -4.10 0.53
N ILE A 105 5.55 -3.67 1.79
CA ILE A 105 4.89 -2.47 2.32
C ILE A 105 5.34 -1.24 1.54
N ALA A 106 6.64 -1.07 1.30
CA ALA A 106 7.17 0.04 0.51
C ALA A 106 6.62 0.03 -0.93
N TYR A 107 6.46 -1.14 -1.55
CA TYR A 107 5.83 -1.25 -2.86
C TYR A 107 4.35 -0.85 -2.82
N LEU A 108 3.59 -1.35 -1.84
CA LEU A 108 2.18 -0.97 -1.65
C LEU A 108 2.03 0.53 -1.40
N GLN A 109 2.91 1.15 -0.62
CA GLN A 109 2.92 2.59 -0.42
C GLN A 109 3.23 3.38 -1.70
N ARG A 110 4.06 2.86 -2.61
CA ARG A 110 4.26 3.46 -3.95
C ARG A 110 3.04 3.30 -4.87
N CYS A 111 2.07 2.48 -4.51
CA CYS A 111 0.78 2.44 -5.17
C CYS A 111 -0.16 3.56 -4.68
N SER A 112 0.21 4.26 -3.60
CA SER A 112 -0.50 5.44 -3.10
C SER A 112 -0.51 6.56 -4.13
N VAL A 113 -1.62 7.30 -4.13
CA VAL A 113 -1.94 8.41 -5.04
C VAL A 113 -1.32 9.72 -4.54
N THR A 114 -0.57 9.74 -3.43
CA THR A 114 0.02 10.96 -2.83
C THR A 114 1.16 11.60 -3.64
N GLY A 115 1.16 11.43 -4.96
CA GLY A 115 1.94 12.20 -5.94
C GLY A 115 1.09 12.74 -7.09
N ASN A 116 -0.20 13.03 -6.85
CA ASN A 116 -1.05 13.63 -7.87
C ASN A 116 -0.60 15.07 -8.17
N TRP A 117 -0.23 15.30 -9.42
CA TRP A 117 -0.30 16.62 -10.02
C TRP A 117 -1.76 17.06 -9.96
N TRP A 118 -2.01 18.19 -9.31
CA TRP A 118 -3.32 18.79 -9.25
C TRP A 118 -3.34 20.00 -10.17
N VAL A 119 -4.46 20.22 -10.85
CA VAL A 119 -4.69 21.41 -11.67
C VAL A 119 -5.62 22.29 -10.87
N GLN A 120 -5.14 23.48 -10.53
CA GLN A 120 -5.99 24.53 -10.02
C GLN A 120 -6.33 25.47 -11.16
N SER A 121 -7.61 25.65 -11.42
CA SER A 121 -8.08 26.72 -12.30
C SER A 121 -7.87 28.04 -11.59
N THR A 122 -7.08 28.93 -12.17
CA THR A 122 -6.87 30.28 -11.66
C THR A 122 -7.36 31.33 -12.65
N TYR A 123 -7.86 32.44 -12.13
CA TYR A 123 -8.26 33.62 -12.90
C TYR A 123 -7.34 34.80 -12.58
N ARG A 124 -7.16 35.70 -13.55
CA ARG A 124 -6.28 36.87 -13.42
C ARG A 124 -6.60 37.76 -12.21
N ASP A 125 -7.86 37.77 -11.79
CA ASP A 125 -8.37 38.62 -10.71
C ASP A 125 -8.59 37.84 -9.41
N ASP A 126 -8.07 36.61 -9.28
CA ASP A 126 -8.22 35.84 -8.04
C ASP A 126 -7.46 36.52 -6.89
N PRO A 127 -8.15 36.94 -5.82
CA PRO A 127 -7.53 37.68 -4.72
C PRO A 127 -6.51 36.84 -3.96
N GLU A 128 -6.61 35.52 -4.01
CA GLU A 128 -5.66 34.59 -3.36
C GLU A 128 -4.27 34.63 -4.03
N GLU A 129 -4.18 34.85 -5.35
CA GLU A 129 -2.89 34.97 -6.03
C GLU A 129 -2.15 36.27 -5.67
N SER A 130 -2.88 37.32 -5.26
CA SER A 130 -2.29 38.60 -4.88
C SER A 130 -1.48 38.55 -3.57
N ILE A 131 -1.70 37.51 -2.76
CA ILE A 131 -1.09 37.33 -1.43
C ILE A 131 0.24 36.55 -1.54
N GLY A 132 0.56 36.01 -2.72
CA GLY A 132 1.78 35.20 -2.94
C GLY A 132 1.68 33.80 -2.34
N TYR A 133 0.48 33.34 -1.98
CA TYR A 133 0.26 32.01 -1.41
C TYR A 133 -1.04 31.42 -1.95
N VAL A 134 -0.98 30.16 -2.35
CA VAL A 134 -2.13 29.40 -2.82
C VAL A 134 -2.51 28.36 -1.78
N TRP A 135 -3.80 28.33 -1.45
CA TRP A 135 -4.39 27.31 -0.60
C TRP A 135 -4.86 26.15 -1.46
N ALA A 136 -4.13 25.04 -1.38
CA ALA A 136 -4.60 23.78 -1.92
C ALA A 136 -5.48 23.09 -0.87
N THR A 137 -6.70 22.74 -1.22
CA THR A 137 -7.73 22.18 -0.32
C THR A 137 -7.25 20.94 0.44
N ASP A 138 -6.27 20.22 -0.12
CA ASP A 138 -5.72 18.99 0.44
C ASP A 138 -4.38 19.17 1.18
N PHE A 139 -3.79 20.37 1.17
CA PHE A 139 -2.55 20.65 1.88
C PHE A 139 -2.81 21.33 3.22
N LYS A 140 -2.10 20.86 4.26
CA LYS A 140 -2.15 21.46 5.60
C LYS A 140 -1.42 22.80 5.72
N ALA A 141 -0.72 23.24 4.67
CA ALA A 141 0.06 24.46 4.64
C ALA A 141 -0.08 25.14 3.26
N PRO A 142 -0.11 26.49 3.22
CA PRO A 142 -0.18 27.23 1.97
C PRO A 142 1.11 27.05 1.15
N ILE A 143 0.96 26.96 -0.17
CA ILE A 143 2.08 26.82 -1.10
C ILE A 143 2.51 28.22 -1.55
N PRO A 144 3.79 28.60 -1.41
CA PRO A 144 4.26 29.91 -1.88
C PRO A 144 4.19 29.98 -3.41
N MET A 145 3.48 30.99 -3.90
CA MET A 145 3.47 31.39 -5.30
C MET A 145 4.41 32.59 -5.42
N TYR A 146 5.41 32.51 -6.29
CA TYR A 146 6.31 33.63 -6.48
C TYR A 146 5.55 34.84 -7.03
N ALA A 147 5.45 35.90 -6.23
CA ALA A 147 4.81 37.13 -6.64
C ALA A 147 5.76 37.96 -7.53
N PRO A 148 5.22 38.75 -8.48
CA PRO A 148 5.99 39.76 -9.20
C PRO A 148 6.48 40.84 -8.23
N GLY A 149 7.68 40.64 -7.65
CA GLY A 149 8.25 41.51 -6.62
C GLY A 149 9.04 40.76 -5.54
N ASP A 150 8.88 39.44 -5.44
CA ASP A 150 9.62 38.65 -4.46
C ASP A 150 11.12 38.61 -4.78
N PRO A 151 11.99 38.65 -3.74
CA PRO A 151 13.43 38.50 -3.92
C PRO A 151 13.74 37.16 -4.60
N GLY A 152 14.15 37.21 -5.87
CA GLY A 152 14.46 36.03 -6.70
C GLY A 152 13.59 35.86 -7.95
N TYR A 153 12.44 36.53 -8.05
CA TYR A 153 11.54 36.43 -9.21
C TYR A 153 12.17 36.98 -10.49
N GLY A 154 12.77 38.17 -10.44
CA GLY A 154 13.36 38.85 -11.60
C GLY A 154 14.69 38.26 -12.11
N SER A 155 15.41 37.51 -11.28
CA SER A 155 16.69 36.90 -11.66
C SER A 155 16.55 35.58 -12.43
N ALA A 156 15.36 34.99 -12.47
CA ALA A 156 15.12 33.72 -13.16
C ALA A 156 14.89 33.86 -14.67
N TYR A 157 14.53 35.06 -15.14
CA TYR A 157 14.13 35.32 -16.55
C TYR A 157 15.26 35.85 -17.44
N TYR A 158 16.46 36.06 -16.89
CA TYR A 158 17.64 36.45 -17.66
C TYR A 158 18.71 35.35 -17.60
N ARG A 159 18.66 34.44 -18.56
CA ARG A 159 19.82 33.65 -19.04
C ARG A 159 19.83 33.65 -20.55
#